data_AF-A0A366GYA3-F1
#
_entry.id   AF-A0A366GYA3-F1
#
_cell.length_a   1.000
_cell.length_b   1.000
_cell.length_c   1.000
_cell.angle_alpha   90.00
_cell.angle_beta   90.00
_cell.angle_gamma   90.00
#
_symmetry.space_group_name_H-M   'P 1'
#
loop_
_entity.id
_entity.type
_entity.pdbx_description
1 polymer ?
#
loop_
_entity_poly.entity_id
_entity_poly.type
_entity_poly.pdbx_seq_one_letter_code
_entity_poly.pdbx_strand_id
1 'polypeptide(L)'
;MGWPDAYVRTRFYSEEKLKKLPLLHLPEAEKISAAQTAIRTNPIYLGSITPRTPPLIPAHHAAEFTFGRCAAYAEALSEVSGFEPVALLATRFHAAYGGAKSALGDYVHSFVMHPDGRAEDAWGITTIHEIAVRFGVAEFKVSASDHKIVVNNLTQNSPEQYVEAFDLAKSLLFTHRAQTNINP
;
A
#
# COMPACT_ATOMS: atom_id res chain seq x y z
N MET A 1 3.26 -6.09 -21.18
CA MET A 1 1.80 -5.84 -21.21
C MET A 1 1.51 -4.82 -20.12
N GLY A 2 1.00 -3.64 -20.48
CA GLY A 2 0.77 -2.55 -19.52
C GLY A 2 -0.38 -2.87 -18.57
N TRP A 3 -0.21 -2.53 -17.30
CA TRP A 3 -1.25 -2.63 -16.27
C TRP A 3 -2.51 -1.86 -16.71
N PRO A 4 -3.73 -2.43 -16.60
CA PRO A 4 -4.94 -1.72 -16.99
C PRO A 4 -5.14 -0.47 -16.12
N ASP A 5 -5.40 0.66 -16.77
CA ASP A 5 -5.63 2.00 -16.21
C ASP A 5 -6.89 2.13 -15.32
N ALA A 6 -7.46 1.03 -14.85
CA ALA A 6 -8.73 1.00 -14.12
C ALA A 6 -8.63 1.34 -12.62
N TYR A 7 -7.43 1.60 -12.11
CA TYR A 7 -7.22 2.02 -10.72
C TYR A 7 -6.75 3.46 -10.69
N VAL A 8 -7.37 4.27 -9.82
CA VAL A 8 -6.84 5.59 -9.45
C VAL A 8 -5.52 5.34 -8.73
N ARG A 9 -4.42 5.27 -9.48
CA ARG A 9 -3.09 5.40 -8.90
C ARG A 9 -3.12 6.73 -8.18
N THR A 10 -2.97 6.74 -6.86
CA THR A 10 -2.64 7.97 -6.14
C THR A 10 -1.33 8.44 -6.73
N ARG A 11 -1.38 9.34 -7.72
CA ARG A 11 -0.22 9.74 -8.49
C ARG A 11 0.63 10.60 -7.58
N PHE A 12 1.74 10.05 -7.11
CA PHE A 12 2.74 10.83 -6.39
C PHE A 12 3.63 11.54 -7.41
N TYR A 13 3.84 12.82 -7.15
CA TYR A 13 4.70 13.67 -7.95
C TYR A 13 5.66 14.36 -6.97
N SER A 14 6.96 14.31 -7.26
CA SER A 14 7.90 15.18 -6.55
C SER A 14 7.51 16.65 -6.75
N GLU A 15 7.91 17.54 -5.86
CA GLU A 15 7.66 18.97 -6.01
C GLU A 15 8.17 19.51 -7.35
N GLU A 16 9.33 19.02 -7.82
CA GLU A 16 9.85 19.35 -9.15
C GLU A 16 8.97 18.83 -10.28
N LYS A 17 8.42 17.62 -10.15
CA LYS A 17 7.55 17.02 -11.16
C LYS A 17 6.20 17.72 -11.20
N LEU A 18 5.63 18.08 -10.05
CA LEU A 18 4.41 18.88 -9.92
C LEU A 18 4.48 20.18 -10.73
N LYS A 19 5.62 20.88 -10.65
CA LYS A 19 5.86 22.13 -11.41
C LYS A 19 5.87 21.93 -12.93
N LYS A 20 6.16 20.71 -13.39
CA LYS A 20 6.30 20.36 -14.82
C LYS A 20 5.05 19.67 -15.38
N LEU A 21 4.03 19.42 -14.56
CA LEU A 21 2.78 18.83 -15.04
C LEU A 21 1.97 19.85 -15.82
N PRO A 22 1.24 19.42 -16.86
CA PRO A 22 0.30 20.28 -17.59
C PRO A 22 -0.96 20.49 -16.76
N LEU A 23 -0.82 21.13 -15.60
CA LEU A 23 -1.93 21.43 -14.71
C LEU A 23 -2.75 22.58 -15.28
N LEU A 24 -4.08 22.47 -15.20
CA LEU A 24 -4.99 23.58 -15.51
C LEU A 24 -4.72 24.80 -14.62
N HIS A 25 -4.24 24.56 -13.39
CA HIS A 25 -3.83 25.58 -12.44
C HIS A 25 -2.51 25.18 -11.79
N LEU A 26 -1.51 26.05 -11.87
CA LEU A 26 -0.25 25.85 -11.15
C LEU A 26 -0.47 26.00 -9.64
N PRO A 27 0.35 25.33 -8.80
CA PRO A 27 0.27 25.50 -7.35
C PRO A 27 0.59 26.96 -6.97
N GLU A 28 -0.36 27.63 -6.31
CA GLU A 28 -0.21 29.00 -5.83
C GLU A 28 0.29 29.00 -4.38
N ALA A 29 1.43 29.64 -4.11
CA ALA A 29 2.07 29.63 -2.79
C ALA A 29 1.15 30.17 -1.68
N GLU A 30 0.35 31.19 -1.98
CA GLU A 30 -0.61 31.77 -1.03
C GLU A 30 -1.72 30.77 -0.67
N LYS A 31 -2.27 30.05 -1.65
CA LYS A 31 -3.29 29.01 -1.40
C LYS A 31 -2.72 27.84 -0.60
N ILE A 32 -1.48 27.44 -0.88
CA ILE A 32 -0.78 26.41 -0.09
C ILE A 32 -0.61 26.89 1.36
N SER A 33 -0.15 28.12 1.57
CA SER A 33 0.03 28.70 2.90
C SER A 33 -1.29 28.83 3.67
N ALA A 34 -2.36 29.25 3.00
CA ALA A 34 -3.71 29.32 3.57
C ALA A 34 -4.22 27.93 3.98
N ALA A 35 -4.02 26.91 3.13
CA ALA A 35 -4.38 25.54 3.43
C ALA A 35 -3.57 24.98 4.62
N GLN A 36 -2.25 25.20 4.65
CA GLN A 36 -1.41 24.80 5.78
C GLN A 36 -1.85 25.45 7.09
N THR A 37 -2.20 26.74 7.05
CA THR A 37 -2.71 27.48 8.20
C THR A 37 -4.03 26.87 8.67
N ALA A 38 -4.98 26.66 7.76
CA ALA A 38 -6.27 26.05 8.08
C ALA A 38 -6.11 24.65 8.70
N ILE A 39 -5.19 23.82 8.19
CA ILE A 39 -4.93 22.50 8.77
C ILE A 39 -4.38 22.62 10.19
N ARG A 40 -3.40 23.51 10.42
CA ARG A 40 -2.77 23.70 11.73
C ARG A 40 -3.70 24.30 12.77
N THR A 41 -4.61 25.18 12.37
CA THR A 41 -5.58 25.83 13.27
C THR A 41 -6.77 24.95 13.63
N ASN A 42 -6.89 23.76 13.02
CA ASN A 42 -7.94 22.77 13.33
C ASN A 42 -7.34 21.53 14.02
N PRO A 43 -6.82 21.66 15.26
CA PRO A 43 -6.15 20.56 15.96
C PRO A 43 -7.08 19.38 16.26
N ILE A 44 -8.39 19.61 16.36
CA ILE A 44 -9.39 18.55 16.54
C ILE A 44 -9.37 17.59 15.35
N TYR A 45 -9.29 18.12 14.12
CA TYR A 45 -9.21 17.29 12.92
C TYR A 45 -7.93 16.45 12.92
N LEU A 46 -6.78 17.06 13.23
CA LEU A 46 -5.51 16.32 13.32
C LEU A 46 -5.54 15.25 14.41
N GLY A 47 -6.15 15.53 15.56
CA GLY A 47 -6.32 14.56 16.65
C GLY A 47 -7.31 13.43 16.32
N SER A 48 -8.19 13.60 15.33
CA SER A 48 -9.11 12.57 14.87
C SER A 48 -8.50 11.57 13.89
N ILE A 49 -7.31 11.87 13.35
CA ILE A 49 -6.61 10.97 12.43
C ILE A 49 -5.94 9.86 13.25
N THR A 50 -6.43 8.63 13.12
CA THR A 50 -5.83 7.47 13.76
C THR A 50 -4.37 7.31 13.35
N PRO A 51 -3.42 7.27 14.29
CA PRO A 51 -2.03 7.00 13.99
C PRO A 51 -1.89 5.63 13.33
N ARG A 52 -0.97 5.53 12.35
CA ARG A 52 -0.63 4.22 11.78
C ARG A 52 0.11 3.37 12.82
N THR A 53 -0.11 2.07 12.77
CA THR A 53 0.65 1.11 13.58
C THR A 53 2.04 0.93 12.96
N PRO A 54 3.12 0.90 13.76
CA PRO A 54 4.45 0.60 13.23
C PRO A 54 4.54 -0.77 12.53
N PRO A 55 5.51 -0.96 11.61
CA PRO A 55 6.55 0.00 11.22
C PRO A 55 6.05 1.11 10.28
N LEU A 56 6.41 2.35 10.62
CA LEU A 56 5.96 3.55 9.90
C LEU A 56 6.88 3.90 8.74
N ILE A 57 6.72 3.25 7.59
CA ILE A 57 7.34 3.77 6.36
C ILE A 57 6.62 5.06 5.91
N PRO A 58 7.27 5.97 5.17
CA PRO A 58 6.61 7.17 4.65
C PRO A 58 5.32 6.86 3.88
N ALA A 59 4.27 7.64 4.10
CA ALA A 59 2.94 7.35 3.55
C ALA A 59 2.91 7.29 2.02
N HIS A 60 3.78 8.04 1.34
CA HIS A 60 3.89 7.99 -0.12
C HIS A 60 4.42 6.63 -0.60
N HIS A 61 5.41 6.04 0.10
CA HIS A 61 5.87 4.68 -0.19
C HIS A 61 4.80 3.64 0.16
N ALA A 62 4.10 3.79 1.28
CA ALA A 62 2.98 2.90 1.62
C ALA A 62 1.90 2.88 0.52
N ALA A 63 1.60 4.04 -0.06
CA ALA A 63 0.67 4.15 -1.18
C ALA A 63 1.18 3.42 -2.44
N GLU A 64 2.48 3.52 -2.76
CA GLU A 64 3.07 2.78 -3.89
C GLU A 64 2.95 1.26 -3.74
N PHE A 65 3.06 0.74 -2.51
CA PHE A 65 2.89 -0.68 -2.22
C PHE A 65 1.44 -1.11 -2.04
N THR A 66 0.46 -0.21 -2.12
CA THR A 66 -0.96 -0.56 -2.01
C THR A 66 -1.45 -1.29 -3.26
N PHE A 67 -1.02 -0.84 -4.44
CA PHE A 67 -1.46 -1.36 -5.73
C PHE A 67 -0.28 -1.74 -6.63
N GLY A 68 -0.24 -2.99 -7.10
CA GLY A 68 0.72 -3.46 -8.09
C GLY A 68 2.12 -3.80 -7.56
N ARG A 69 2.59 -3.16 -6.49
CA ARG A 69 3.87 -3.50 -5.82
C ARG A 69 3.72 -4.29 -4.51
N CYS A 70 2.48 -4.57 -4.10
CA CYS A 70 2.16 -5.23 -2.83
C CYS A 70 2.78 -6.62 -2.66
N ALA A 71 2.83 -7.42 -3.74
CA ALA A 71 3.40 -8.77 -3.67
C ALA A 71 4.91 -8.75 -3.36
N ALA A 72 5.66 -7.87 -4.03
CA ALA A 72 7.09 -7.69 -3.75
C ALA A 72 7.33 -7.16 -2.32
N TYR A 73 6.47 -6.27 -1.83
CA TYR A 73 6.54 -5.81 -0.44
C TYR A 73 6.30 -6.94 0.57
N ALA A 74 5.29 -7.78 0.34
CA ALA A 74 4.98 -8.92 1.21
C ALA A 74 6.13 -9.94 1.25
N GLU A 75 6.79 -10.19 0.11
CA GLU A 75 7.98 -11.05 0.05
C GLU A 75 9.16 -10.44 0.83
N ALA A 76 9.43 -9.14 0.67
CA ALA A 76 10.48 -8.47 1.44
C ALA A 76 10.17 -8.46 2.94
N LEU A 77 8.89 -8.30 3.31
CA LEU A 77 8.42 -8.35 4.68
C LEU A 77 8.54 -9.75 5.28
N SER A 78 8.24 -10.79 4.50
CA SER A 78 8.45 -12.19 4.85
C SER A 78 9.92 -12.47 5.15
N GLU A 79 10.87 -12.00 4.32
CA GLU A 79 12.30 -12.18 4.59
C GLU A 79 12.75 -11.54 5.91
N VAL A 80 12.20 -10.38 6.27
CA VAL A 80 12.58 -9.65 7.49
C VAL A 80 11.89 -10.20 8.74
N SER A 81 10.64 -10.66 8.61
CA SER A 81 9.81 -11.09 9.76
C SER A 81 9.80 -12.60 9.98
N GLY A 82 10.06 -13.39 8.95
CA GLY A 82 9.86 -14.84 8.92
C GLY A 82 8.40 -15.28 8.78
N PHE A 83 7.47 -14.35 8.55
CA PHE A 83 6.03 -14.64 8.46
C PHE A 83 5.58 -14.97 7.04
N GLU A 84 4.63 -15.89 6.90
CA GLU A 84 4.17 -16.35 5.59
C GLU A 84 3.38 -15.25 4.86
N PRO A 85 3.76 -14.92 3.61
CA PRO A 85 3.01 -14.00 2.79
C PRO A 85 1.81 -14.71 2.14
N VAL A 86 0.69 -14.02 2.11
CA VAL A 86 -0.59 -14.52 1.58
C VAL A 86 -1.24 -13.50 0.67
N ALA A 87 -2.03 -13.99 -0.29
CA ALA A 87 -2.85 -13.19 -1.15
C ALA A 87 -4.24 -13.01 -0.54
N LEU A 88 -4.77 -11.79 -0.63
CA LEU A 88 -6.18 -11.47 -0.42
C LEU A 88 -6.94 -11.71 -1.72
N LEU A 89 -7.92 -12.60 -1.66
CA LEU A 89 -8.81 -12.94 -2.77
C LEU A 89 -10.23 -12.49 -2.43
N ALA A 90 -10.80 -11.55 -3.18
CA ALA A 90 -12.16 -11.08 -2.98
C ALA A 90 -13.17 -12.09 -3.53
N THR A 91 -14.05 -12.61 -2.68
CA THR A 91 -15.22 -13.39 -3.13
C THR A 91 -16.44 -12.50 -3.33
N ARG A 92 -16.46 -11.33 -2.69
CA ARG A 92 -17.50 -10.32 -2.87
C ARG A 92 -16.99 -8.92 -2.55
N PHE A 93 -17.29 -7.96 -3.42
CA PHE A 93 -17.08 -6.53 -3.15
C PHE A 93 -18.34 -5.89 -2.57
N HIS A 94 -18.18 -4.77 -1.87
CA HIS A 94 -19.30 -3.92 -1.47
C HIS A 94 -20.01 -3.35 -2.71
N ALA A 95 -21.33 -3.20 -2.65
CA ALA A 95 -22.13 -2.71 -3.79
C ALA A 95 -21.70 -1.30 -4.26
N ALA A 96 -21.24 -0.44 -3.33
CA ALA A 96 -20.69 0.88 -3.64
C ALA A 96 -19.41 0.83 -4.49
N TYR A 97 -18.77 -0.34 -4.59
CA TYR A 97 -17.56 -0.61 -5.38
C TYR A 97 -17.88 -1.42 -6.65
N GLY A 98 -19.14 -1.44 -7.10
CA GLY A 98 -19.73 -2.32 -8.12
C GLY A 98 -19.15 -2.31 -9.54
N GLY A 99 -17.99 -1.68 -9.76
CA GLY A 99 -17.22 -1.74 -11.01
C GLY A 99 -15.86 -2.45 -10.88
N ALA A 100 -15.42 -2.82 -9.67
CA ALA A 100 -14.12 -3.44 -9.42
C ALA A 100 -14.14 -4.93 -9.78
N LYS A 101 -14.14 -5.26 -11.08
CA LYS A 101 -13.71 -6.58 -11.55
C LYS A 101 -12.21 -6.52 -11.79
N SER A 102 -11.44 -7.25 -10.99
CA SER A 102 -9.98 -7.32 -11.18
C SER A 102 -9.66 -8.10 -12.45
N ALA A 103 -8.71 -7.58 -13.24
CA ALA A 103 -8.20 -8.20 -14.46
C ALA A 103 -7.37 -9.47 -14.18
N LEU A 104 -7.03 -9.75 -12.91
CA LEU A 104 -6.28 -10.91 -12.44
C LEU A 104 -7.17 -11.95 -11.74
N GLY A 105 -8.49 -11.90 -11.97
CA GLY A 105 -9.46 -12.69 -11.21
C GLY A 105 -9.72 -12.07 -9.84
N ASP A 106 -9.86 -12.90 -8.81
CA ASP A 106 -10.28 -12.45 -7.48
C ASP A 106 -9.14 -11.82 -6.65
N TYR A 107 -7.89 -11.79 -7.16
CA TYR A 107 -6.74 -11.21 -6.45
C TYR A 107 -6.86 -9.70 -6.24
N VAL A 108 -6.58 -9.25 -5.01
CA VAL A 108 -6.66 -7.84 -4.59
C VAL A 108 -5.35 -7.30 -4.04
N HIS A 109 -4.75 -7.98 -3.06
CA HIS A 109 -3.59 -7.47 -2.32
C HIS A 109 -2.74 -8.62 -1.75
N SER A 110 -1.52 -8.33 -1.33
CA SER A 110 -0.65 -9.29 -0.63
C SER A 110 -0.12 -8.68 0.66
N PHE A 111 -0.04 -9.48 1.73
CA PHE A 111 0.43 -9.10 3.06
C PHE A 111 1.00 -10.32 3.78
N VAL A 112 1.63 -10.15 4.94
CA VAL A 112 2.08 -11.29 5.78
C VAL A 112 1.12 -11.56 6.92
N MET A 113 1.00 -12.82 7.31
CA MET A 113 0.18 -13.27 8.45
C MET A 113 1.01 -13.42 9.72
N HIS A 114 0.62 -12.73 10.78
CA HIS A 114 1.23 -12.87 12.10
C HIS A 114 0.64 -14.10 12.84
N PRO A 115 1.40 -14.75 13.72
CA PRO A 115 0.92 -15.91 14.49
C PRO A 115 -0.29 -15.60 15.41
N ASP A 116 -0.47 -14.33 15.79
CA ASP A 116 -1.60 -13.86 16.58
C ASP A 116 -2.89 -13.65 15.76
N GLY A 117 -2.86 -13.95 14.47
CA GLY A 117 -4.00 -13.80 13.55
C GLY A 117 -4.13 -12.40 12.95
N ARG A 118 -3.20 -11.48 13.24
CA ARG A 118 -3.13 -10.18 12.56
C ARG A 118 -2.42 -10.29 11.21
N ALA A 119 -2.53 -9.24 10.42
CA ALA A 119 -1.91 -9.09 9.12
C ALA A 119 -1.08 -7.81 9.07
N GLU A 120 -0.05 -7.82 8.23
CA GLU A 120 0.80 -6.65 8.04
C GLU A 120 1.04 -6.38 6.55
N ASP A 121 0.66 -5.18 6.13
CA ASP A 121 0.96 -4.60 4.82
C ASP A 121 1.82 -3.34 4.98
N ALA A 122 2.04 -2.59 3.89
CA ALA A 122 2.85 -1.38 3.91
C ALA A 122 2.26 -0.23 4.77
N TRP A 123 1.01 -0.35 5.22
CA TRP A 123 0.36 0.59 6.14
C TRP A 123 0.50 0.20 7.61
N GLY A 124 1.07 -0.97 7.90
CA GLY A 124 1.38 -1.47 9.24
C GLY A 124 0.55 -2.69 9.64
N ILE A 125 0.64 -3.03 10.92
CA ILE A 125 -0.03 -4.21 11.49
C ILE A 125 -1.49 -3.88 11.82
N THR A 126 -2.42 -4.69 11.32
CA THR A 126 -3.85 -4.60 11.64
C THR A 126 -4.57 -5.96 11.42
N THR A 127 -5.91 -6.00 11.46
CA THR A 127 -6.71 -7.18 11.11
C THR A 127 -6.86 -7.31 9.60
N ILE A 128 -7.07 -8.55 9.11
CA ILE A 128 -7.32 -8.81 7.69
C ILE A 128 -8.56 -8.04 7.19
N HIS A 129 -9.58 -7.93 8.03
CA HIS A 129 -10.82 -7.20 7.70
C HIS A 129 -10.54 -5.71 7.43
N GLU A 130 -9.70 -5.08 8.26
CA GLU A 130 -9.34 -3.67 8.04
C GLU A 130 -8.56 -3.48 6.74
N ILE A 131 -7.68 -4.42 6.37
CA ILE A 131 -7.02 -4.41 5.06
C ILE A 131 -8.06 -4.55 3.95
N ALA A 132 -8.94 -5.56 4.02
CA ALA A 132 -9.95 -5.84 3.00
C ALA A 132 -10.89 -4.65 2.73
N VAL A 133 -11.33 -3.95 3.78
CA VAL A 133 -12.21 -2.78 3.66
C VAL A 133 -11.55 -1.64 2.89
N ARG A 134 -10.22 -1.44 2.98
CA ARG A 134 -9.50 -0.42 2.18
C ARG A 134 -9.65 -0.64 0.69
N PHE A 135 -9.87 -1.88 0.26
CA PHE A 135 -10.09 -2.28 -1.12
C PHE A 135 -11.57 -2.46 -1.49
N GLY A 136 -12.50 -2.12 -0.60
CA GLY A 136 -13.93 -2.30 -0.82
C GLY A 136 -14.38 -3.77 -0.85
N VAL A 137 -13.58 -4.67 -0.27
CA VAL A 137 -13.88 -6.11 -0.23
C VAL A 137 -14.75 -6.42 0.97
N ALA A 138 -15.91 -7.04 0.71
CA ALA A 138 -16.90 -7.39 1.74
C ALA A 138 -16.74 -8.83 2.22
N GLU A 139 -16.36 -9.75 1.33
CA GLU A 139 -16.03 -11.14 1.65
C GLU A 139 -14.77 -11.55 0.91
N PHE A 140 -13.94 -12.33 1.58
CA PHE A 140 -12.63 -12.70 1.07
C PHE A 140 -12.18 -14.08 1.53
N LYS A 141 -11.16 -14.58 0.83
CA LYS A 141 -10.31 -15.70 1.25
C LYS A 141 -8.86 -15.23 1.25
N VAL A 142 -8.02 -15.93 2.00
CA VAL A 142 -6.57 -15.75 1.97
C VAL A 142 -5.90 -17.01 1.44
N SER A 143 -4.81 -16.85 0.68
CA SER A 143 -4.13 -17.99 0.05
C SER A 143 -2.64 -17.73 -0.16
N ALA A 144 -1.81 -18.56 0.46
CA ALA A 144 -0.36 -18.57 0.22
C ALA A 144 -0.01 -19.10 -1.17
N SER A 145 -0.79 -20.06 -1.70
CA SER A 145 -0.55 -20.60 -3.04
C SER A 145 -0.83 -19.57 -4.14
N ASP A 146 -1.91 -18.79 -4.01
CA ASP A 146 -2.21 -17.75 -4.98
C ASP A 146 -1.20 -16.59 -4.91
N HIS A 147 -0.68 -16.28 -3.72
CA HIS A 147 0.43 -15.35 -3.59
C HIS A 147 1.65 -15.80 -4.39
N LYS A 148 2.05 -17.07 -4.26
CA LYS A 148 3.18 -17.63 -5.03
C LYS A 148 2.95 -17.57 -6.54
N ILE A 149 1.72 -17.80 -6.99
CA ILE A 149 1.36 -17.66 -8.42
C ILE A 149 1.53 -16.19 -8.87
N VAL A 150 1.06 -15.23 -8.08
CA VAL A 150 1.21 -13.81 -8.38
C VAL A 150 2.69 -13.40 -8.45
N VAL A 151 3.50 -13.80 -7.46
CA VAL A 151 4.94 -13.53 -7.45
C VAL A 151 5.61 -14.14 -8.67
N ASN A 152 5.35 -15.41 -8.98
CA ASN A 152 5.92 -16.07 -10.16
C ASN A 152 5.51 -15.36 -11.47
N ASN A 153 4.26 -14.91 -11.59
CA ASN A 153 3.83 -14.15 -12.75
C ASN A 153 4.54 -12.79 -12.86
N LEU A 154 4.77 -12.11 -11.73
CA LEU A 154 5.49 -10.83 -11.71
C LEU A 154 6.97 -10.99 -12.09
N THR A 155 7.64 -12.00 -11.54
CA THR A 155 9.05 -12.28 -11.84
C THR A 155 9.26 -12.72 -13.29
N GLN A 156 8.28 -13.40 -13.90
CA GLN A 156 8.35 -13.78 -15.31
C GLN A 156 8.01 -12.62 -16.27
N ASN A 157 6.95 -11.87 -15.97
CA ASN A 157 6.41 -10.88 -16.91
C ASN A 157 7.04 -9.48 -16.74
N SER A 158 7.56 -9.15 -15.56
CA SER A 158 8.11 -7.82 -15.24
C SER A 158 9.23 -7.92 -14.19
N PRO A 159 10.30 -8.72 -14.46
CA PRO A 159 11.36 -9.00 -13.49
C PRO A 159 12.03 -7.75 -12.91
N GLU A 160 12.36 -6.77 -13.75
CA GLU A 160 13.04 -5.55 -13.30
C GLU A 160 12.17 -4.73 -12.34
N GLN A 161 10.87 -4.58 -12.64
CA GLN A 161 9.93 -3.87 -11.77
C GLN A 161 9.70 -4.59 -10.45
N TYR A 162 9.71 -5.93 -10.48
CA TYR A 162 9.62 -6.74 -9.27
C TYR A 162 10.85 -6.53 -8.38
N VAL A 163 12.06 -6.65 -8.93
CA VAL A 163 13.32 -6.47 -8.19
C VAL A 163 13.42 -5.05 -7.62
N GLU A 164 13.11 -4.02 -8.42
CA GLU A 164 13.09 -2.62 -7.95
C GLU A 164 12.14 -2.44 -6.75
N ALA A 165 10.92 -2.98 -6.85
CA ALA A 165 9.94 -2.88 -5.77
C ALA A 165 10.36 -3.65 -4.51
N PHE A 166 10.94 -4.84 -4.69
CA PHE A 166 11.42 -5.69 -3.61
C PHE A 166 12.58 -5.04 -2.85
N ASP A 167 13.60 -4.54 -3.56
CA ASP A 167 14.77 -3.90 -2.97
C ASP A 167 14.40 -2.61 -2.24
N LEU A 168 13.49 -1.81 -2.83
CA LEU A 168 12.95 -0.62 -2.17
C LEU A 168 12.19 -0.98 -0.89
N ALA A 169 11.33 -2.01 -0.94
CA ALA A 169 10.59 -2.48 0.23
C ALA A 169 11.53 -2.91 1.35
N LYS A 170 12.54 -3.73 1.02
CA LYS A 170 13.54 -4.23 1.97
C LYS A 170 14.34 -3.09 2.62
N SER A 171 14.79 -2.11 1.83
CA SER A 171 15.49 -0.93 2.33
C SER A 171 14.65 -0.10 3.31
N LEU A 172 13.37 0.12 2.98
CA LEU A 172 12.44 0.83 3.86
C LEU A 172 12.16 0.05 5.14
N LEU A 173 11.94 -1.26 5.03
CA LEU A 173 11.69 -2.12 6.18
C LEU A 173 12.88 -2.14 7.13
N PHE A 174 14.12 -2.29 6.63
CA PHE A 174 15.31 -2.21 7.47
C PHE A 174 15.42 -0.86 8.18
N THR A 175 15.23 0.24 7.46
CA THR A 175 15.32 1.59 8.02
C THR A 175 14.31 1.82 9.14
N HIS A 176 13.05 1.47 8.90
CA HIS A 176 11.95 1.86 9.80
C HIS A 176 11.63 0.81 10.88
N ARG A 177 11.90 -0.48 10.65
CA ARG A 177 11.78 -1.52 11.70
C ARG A 177 12.94 -1.48 12.69
N ALA A 178 14.17 -1.21 12.24
CA ALA A 178 15.31 -1.04 13.16
C ALA A 178 15.06 0.11 14.14
N GLN A 179 14.48 1.22 13.68
CA GLN A 179 14.13 2.36 14.52
C GLN A 179 13.04 2.04 15.57
N THR A 180 12.16 1.07 15.29
CA THR A 180 11.10 0.67 16.24
C THR A 180 11.62 -0.23 17.35
N ASN A 181 12.68 -0.99 17.11
CA ASN A 181 13.32 -1.85 18.13
C ASN A 181 14.31 -1.10 19.04
N ILE A 182 14.55 0.21 18.81
CA ILE A 182 15.50 1.02 19.58
C ILE A 182 14.81 1.87 20.66
N ASN A 183 13.47 1.98 20.65
CA ASN A 183 12.71 2.66 21.70
C ASN A 183 11.71 1.69 22.37
N PRO A 184 12.13 0.97 23.43
CA PRO A 184 11.22 0.32 24.36
C PRO A 184 10.39 1.33 25.17
#